data_AF-A0A6V7LK18-F1
#
_entry.id   AF-A0A6V7LK18-F1
#
_cell.length_a   1.000
_cell.length_b   1.000
_cell.length_c   1.000
_cell.angle_alpha   90.00
_cell.angle_beta   90.00
_cell.angle_gamma   90.00
#
_symmetry.space_group_name_H-M   'P 1'
#
loop_
_entity.id
_entity.type
_entity.pdbx_description
1 polymer ?
#
loop_
_entity_poly.entity_id
_entity_poly.type
_entity_poly.pdbx_seq_one_letter_code
_entity_poly.pdbx_strand_id
1 'polypeptide(L)'
;VLLELNDAELEVGLGITHPLHRKKLRLAIEEHRHPSLVRYPCIAQLGHTWVSSEWLPDLGLAQYAESFATNLVDARMLDHIVKKELEKLLGVTRKFHQASIMHGINLLRMLKYDRQALAVRRHQCEQVDEDPLVWTNQRFIRWARNIDLGEYADNLK
;
A
#
# COMPACT_ATOMS: atom_id res chain seq x y z
N VAL A 1 2.58 9.63 28.50
CA VAL A 1 1.64 8.55 28.90
C VAL A 1 1.57 7.47 27.82
N LEU A 2 1.02 7.72 26.61
CA LEU A 2 0.92 6.69 25.56
C LEU A 2 2.27 6.12 25.08
N LEU A 3 3.34 6.92 25.09
CA LEU A 3 4.67 6.52 24.63
C LEU A 3 5.42 5.60 25.61
N GLU A 4 4.88 5.28 26.78
CA GLU A 4 5.51 4.38 27.76
C GLU A 4 4.79 3.05 27.90
N LEU A 5 3.62 2.89 27.26
CA LEU A 5 2.80 1.70 27.38
C LEU A 5 3.32 0.56 26.51
N ASN A 6 3.31 -0.66 27.06
CA ASN A 6 3.52 -1.89 26.31
C ASN A 6 2.26 -2.32 25.53
N ASP A 7 2.36 -3.34 24.66
CA ASP A 7 1.24 -3.76 23.79
C ASP A 7 -0.03 -4.13 24.57
N ALA A 8 0.10 -4.79 25.73
CA ALA A 8 -1.05 -5.17 26.57
C ALA A 8 -1.69 -3.95 27.25
N GLU A 9 -0.88 -2.96 27.63
CA GLU A 9 -1.36 -1.72 28.24
C GLU A 9 -2.03 -0.79 27.22
N LEU A 10 -1.54 -0.75 25.98
CA LEU A 10 -2.21 -0.06 24.87
C LEU A 10 -3.56 -0.70 24.56
N GLU A 11 -3.65 -2.03 24.59
CA GLU A 11 -4.88 -2.79 24.39
C GLU A 11 -5.93 -2.47 25.45
N VAL A 12 -5.57 -2.63 26.73
CA VAL A 12 -6.48 -2.41 27.86
C VAL A 12 -6.83 -0.93 28.02
N GLY A 13 -5.84 -0.04 27.84
CA GLY A 13 -6.02 1.40 28.04
C GLY A 13 -6.83 2.09 26.96
N LEU A 14 -6.85 1.59 25.72
CA LEU A 14 -7.54 2.20 24.58
C LEU A 14 -8.76 1.41 24.08
N GLY A 15 -8.95 0.18 24.54
CA GLY A 15 -10.07 -0.68 24.10
C GLY A 15 -9.98 -1.12 22.63
N ILE A 16 -8.78 -1.07 22.02
CA ILE A 16 -8.58 -1.41 20.62
C ILE A 16 -8.31 -2.91 20.50
N THR A 17 -9.28 -3.64 19.96
CA THR A 17 -9.21 -5.11 19.85
C THR A 17 -8.71 -5.59 18.49
N HIS A 18 -8.88 -4.80 17.43
CA HIS A 18 -8.53 -5.22 16.08
C HIS A 18 -7.01 -5.23 15.85
N PRO A 19 -6.39 -6.36 15.42
CA PRO A 19 -4.94 -6.49 15.33
C PRO A 19 -4.27 -5.43 14.43
N LEU A 20 -4.91 -5.05 13.32
CA LEU A 20 -4.37 -4.04 12.40
C LEU A 20 -4.40 -2.64 13.00
N HIS A 21 -5.43 -2.31 13.79
CA HIS A 21 -5.52 -0.98 14.42
C HIS A 21 -4.46 -0.83 15.51
N ARG A 22 -4.18 -1.91 16.26
CA ARG A 22 -3.07 -1.95 17.22
C ARG A 22 -1.72 -1.79 16.53
N LYS A 23 -1.51 -2.53 15.45
CA LYS A 23 -0.29 -2.44 14.64
C LYS A 23 -0.08 -1.02 14.12
N LYS A 24 -1.12 -0.35 13.64
CA LYS A 24 -1.07 1.05 13.18
C LYS A 24 -0.55 1.98 14.27
N LEU A 25 -1.13 1.90 15.47
CA LEU A 25 -0.73 2.73 16.60
C LEU A 25 0.70 2.44 17.04
N ARG A 26 1.06 1.15 17.16
CA ARG A 26 2.42 0.75 17.54
C ARG A 26 3.46 1.35 16.59
N LEU A 27 3.24 1.23 15.28
CA LEU A 27 4.15 1.79 14.27
C LEU A 27 4.24 3.33 14.34
N ALA A 28 3.11 4.02 14.55
CA ALA A 28 3.11 5.47 14.71
C ALA A 28 3.81 5.94 16.00
N ILE A 29 3.65 5.20 17.10
CA ILE A 29 4.33 5.46 18.38
C ILE A 29 5.83 5.22 18.25
N GLU A 30 6.26 4.11 17.64
CA GLU A 30 7.66 3.78 17.44
C GLU A 30 8.39 4.82 16.59
N GLU A 31 7.76 5.26 15.50
CA GLU A 31 8.25 6.35 14.65
C GLU A 31 8.44 7.65 15.43
N HIS A 32 7.47 8.02 16.27
CA HIS A 32 7.56 9.21 17.11
C HIS A 32 8.61 9.09 18.23
N ARG A 33 8.76 7.89 18.82
CA ARG A 33 9.73 7.62 19.88
C ARG A 33 11.17 7.63 19.37
N HIS A 34 11.37 7.17 18.13
CA HIS A 34 12.70 7.09 17.52
C HIS A 34 12.74 7.68 16.11
N PRO A 35 12.60 9.01 15.95
CA PRO A 35 12.56 9.65 14.63
C PRO A 35 13.82 9.40 13.79
N SER A 36 14.97 9.23 14.43
CA SER A 36 16.24 8.93 13.76
C SER A 36 16.31 7.53 13.14
N LEU A 37 15.41 6.61 13.51
CA LEU A 37 15.36 5.24 12.98
C LEU A 37 14.38 5.11 11.80
N VAL A 38 13.68 6.18 11.42
CA VAL A 38 12.71 6.18 10.33
C VAL A 38 13.43 6.02 9.00
N ARG A 39 13.31 4.82 8.41
CA ARG A 39 13.98 4.46 7.16
C ARG A 39 13.51 5.28 5.95
N TYR A 40 12.24 5.70 5.94
CA TYR A 40 11.59 6.35 4.81
C TYR A 40 10.87 7.63 5.27
N PRO A 41 11.47 8.82 5.08
CA PRO A 41 10.92 10.07 5.64
C PRO A 41 9.51 10.43 5.15
N CYS A 42 9.12 9.99 3.94
CA CYS A 42 7.82 10.32 3.35
C CYS A 42 6.71 9.32 3.73
N ILE A 43 7.03 8.21 4.41
CA ILE A 43 6.09 7.10 4.61
C ILE A 43 4.85 7.51 5.42
N ALA A 44 5.02 8.37 6.42
CA ALA A 44 3.91 8.84 7.26
C ALA A 44 2.93 9.76 6.53
N GLN A 45 3.33 10.35 5.40
CA GLN A 45 2.48 11.23 4.58
C GLN A 45 1.44 10.43 3.76
N LEU A 46 1.69 9.14 3.57
CA LEU A 46 0.86 8.23 2.78
C LEU A 46 -0.19 7.55 3.68
N GLY A 47 -1.30 8.26 3.89
CA GLY A 47 -2.41 7.80 4.72
C GLY A 47 -3.24 6.66 4.10
N HIS A 48 -4.16 6.11 4.90
CA HIS A 48 -5.00 4.98 4.51
C HIS A 48 -5.93 5.29 3.33
N THR A 49 -6.42 6.53 3.22
CA THR A 49 -7.24 6.97 2.08
C THR A 49 -6.46 6.90 0.77
N TRP A 50 -5.19 7.30 0.77
CA TRP A 50 -4.34 7.17 -0.42
C TRP A 50 -4.11 5.70 -0.78
N VAL A 51 -3.84 4.85 0.22
CA VAL A 51 -3.66 3.42 0.03
C VAL A 51 -4.91 2.78 -0.59
N SER A 52 -6.09 3.06 -0.05
CA SER A 52 -7.35 2.45 -0.50
C SER A 52 -7.87 3.01 -1.82
N SER A 53 -7.77 4.32 -2.02
CA SER A 53 -8.48 5.01 -3.11
C SER A 53 -7.61 5.31 -4.32
N GLU A 54 -6.28 5.25 -4.19
CA GLU A 54 -5.35 5.50 -5.30
C GLU A 54 -4.43 4.30 -5.52
N TRP A 55 -3.63 3.92 -4.52
CA TRP A 55 -2.57 2.93 -4.70
C TRP A 55 -3.09 1.52 -5.00
N LEU A 56 -4.13 1.04 -4.32
CA LEU A 56 -4.73 -0.26 -4.63
C LEU A 56 -5.37 -0.30 -6.03
N PRO A 57 -6.19 0.69 -6.44
CA PRO A 57 -6.67 0.79 -7.81
C PRO A 57 -5.55 0.85 -8.85
N ASP A 58 -4.43 1.55 -8.57
CA ASP A 58 -3.27 1.59 -9.45
C ASP A 58 -2.65 0.20 -9.69
N LEU A 59 -2.82 -0.74 -8.76
CA LEU A 59 -2.38 -2.14 -8.90
C LEU A 59 -3.43 -3.04 -9.59
N GLY A 60 -4.60 -2.51 -9.94
CA GLY A 60 -5.73 -3.32 -10.42
C GLY A 60 -6.41 -4.10 -9.30
N LEU A 61 -6.33 -3.61 -8.06
CA LEU A 61 -6.78 -4.30 -6.86
C LEU A 61 -7.86 -3.53 -6.06
N ALA A 62 -8.70 -2.77 -6.78
CA ALA A 62 -9.73 -1.92 -6.20
C ALA A 62 -10.80 -2.69 -5.39
N GLN A 63 -11.01 -3.98 -5.67
CA GLN A 63 -11.94 -4.83 -4.91
C GLN A 63 -11.55 -5.02 -3.43
N TYR A 64 -10.29 -4.70 -3.06
CA TYR A 64 -9.84 -4.72 -1.67
C TYR A 64 -9.88 -3.36 -0.97
N ALA A 65 -10.26 -2.29 -1.69
CA ALA A 65 -10.19 -0.91 -1.20
C ALA A 65 -10.98 -0.70 0.10
N GLU A 66 -12.22 -1.20 0.17
CA GLU A 66 -13.07 -1.07 1.36
C GLU A 66 -12.47 -1.76 2.59
N SER A 67 -11.90 -2.96 2.40
CA SER A 67 -11.26 -3.70 3.50
C SER A 67 -10.02 -2.96 4.03
N PHE A 68 -9.18 -2.41 3.14
CA PHE A 68 -8.02 -1.62 3.54
C PHE A 68 -8.40 -0.30 4.21
N ALA A 69 -9.44 0.38 3.72
CA ALA A 69 -9.96 1.62 4.29
C ALA A 69 -10.53 1.38 5.70
N THR A 70 -11.40 0.38 5.85
CA THR A 70 -12.03 0.01 7.14
C THR A 70 -10.97 -0.36 8.18
N ASN A 71 -9.90 -1.03 7.76
CA ASN A 71 -8.80 -1.44 8.63
C ASN A 71 -7.67 -0.39 8.75
N LEU A 72 -7.88 0.82 8.23
CA LEU A 72 -6.98 1.97 8.34
C LEU A 72 -5.54 1.71 7.87
N VAL A 73 -5.37 0.86 6.86
CA VAL A 73 -4.04 0.44 6.37
C VAL A 73 -3.34 1.61 5.69
N ASP A 74 -2.32 2.19 6.33
CA ASP A 74 -1.46 3.23 5.75
C ASP A 74 -0.12 2.67 5.24
N ALA A 75 0.73 3.50 4.64
CA ALA A 75 2.00 3.02 4.08
C ALA A 75 2.96 2.45 5.12
N ARG A 76 2.93 2.92 6.37
CA ARG A 76 3.73 2.33 7.46
C ARG A 76 3.30 0.89 7.70
N MET A 77 2.00 0.65 7.73
CA MET A 77 1.46 -0.71 7.83
C MET A 77 1.83 -1.56 6.62
N LEU A 78 1.74 -1.03 5.39
CA LEU A 78 2.16 -1.73 4.18
C LEU A 78 3.63 -2.18 4.26
N ASP A 79 4.54 -1.34 4.74
CA ASP A 79 5.96 -1.71 4.86
C ASP A 79 6.22 -2.89 5.80
N HIS A 80 5.29 -3.13 6.73
CA HIS A 80 5.37 -4.18 7.76
C HIS A 80 4.37 -5.31 7.54
N ILE A 81 3.57 -5.29 6.46
CA ILE A 81 2.51 -6.28 6.26
C ILE A 81 3.09 -7.60 5.76
N VAL A 82 2.58 -8.70 6.30
CA VAL A 82 2.94 -10.05 5.85
C VAL A 82 1.78 -10.71 5.10
N LYS A 83 2.08 -11.64 4.19
CA LYS A 83 1.07 -12.35 3.38
C LYS A 83 -0.05 -12.98 4.21
N LYS A 84 0.27 -13.47 5.42
CA LYS A 84 -0.72 -14.03 6.35
C LYS A 84 -1.75 -13.00 6.81
N GLU A 85 -1.36 -11.74 7.01
CA GLU A 85 -2.28 -10.65 7.38
C GLU A 85 -3.15 -10.23 6.18
N LEU A 86 -2.56 -10.17 4.98
CA LEU A 86 -3.31 -9.93 3.74
C LEU A 86 -4.47 -10.94 3.59
N GLU A 87 -4.18 -12.22 3.85
CA GLU A 87 -5.17 -13.29 3.76
C GLU A 87 -6.21 -13.25 4.89
N LYS A 88 -5.74 -13.23 6.15
CA LYS A 88 -6.62 -13.43 7.31
C LYS A 88 -7.39 -12.18 7.73
N LEU A 89 -6.88 -10.99 7.45
CA LEU A 89 -7.40 -9.73 7.98
C LEU A 89 -7.93 -8.79 6.88
N LEU A 90 -7.45 -8.95 5.64
CA LEU A 90 -7.79 -8.06 4.52
C LEU A 90 -8.47 -8.79 3.35
N GLY A 91 -8.78 -10.08 3.50
CA GLY A 91 -9.53 -10.86 2.51
C GLY A 91 -8.78 -11.14 1.20
N VAL A 92 -7.47 -10.87 1.12
CA VAL A 92 -6.65 -11.13 -0.07
C VAL A 92 -6.23 -12.60 -0.10
N THR A 93 -7.17 -13.47 -0.44
CA THR A 93 -6.97 -14.94 -0.43
C THR A 93 -6.20 -15.47 -1.64
N ARG A 94 -6.30 -14.79 -2.78
CA ARG A 94 -5.63 -15.20 -4.03
C ARG A 94 -4.13 -14.92 -3.95
N LYS A 95 -3.30 -15.95 -4.14
CA LYS A 95 -1.83 -15.85 -3.99
C LYS A 95 -1.19 -14.86 -4.97
N PHE A 96 -1.71 -14.75 -6.19
CA PHE A 96 -1.20 -13.78 -7.16
C PHE A 96 -1.58 -12.33 -6.80
N HIS A 97 -2.74 -12.08 -6.18
CA HIS A 97 -3.06 -10.77 -5.62
C HIS A 97 -2.12 -10.42 -4.46
N GLN A 98 -1.84 -11.39 -3.56
CA GLN A 98 -0.84 -11.20 -2.51
C GLN A 98 0.52 -10.83 -3.10
N ALA A 99 0.96 -11.52 -4.17
CA ALA A 99 2.21 -11.21 -4.85
C ALA A 99 2.20 -9.80 -5.46
N SER A 100 1.13 -9.41 -6.16
CA SER A 100 0.97 -8.06 -6.74
C SER A 100 1.12 -6.95 -5.69
N ILE A 101 0.44 -7.08 -4.54
CA ILE A 101 0.59 -6.12 -3.41
C ILE A 101 2.04 -6.08 -2.92
N MET A 102 2.68 -7.24 -2.71
CA MET A 102 4.07 -7.27 -2.23
C MET A 102 5.04 -6.63 -3.22
N HIS A 103 4.83 -6.79 -4.53
CA HIS A 103 5.62 -6.11 -5.57
C HIS A 103 5.35 -4.60 -5.58
N GLY A 104 4.10 -4.16 -5.43
CA GLY A 104 3.75 -2.75 -5.26
C GLY A 104 4.44 -2.13 -4.03
N ILE A 105 4.51 -2.85 -2.91
CA ILE A 105 5.23 -2.39 -1.71
C ILE A 105 6.74 -2.28 -2.00
N ASN A 106 7.32 -3.24 -2.72
CA ASN A 106 8.73 -3.17 -3.11
C ASN A 106 9.02 -1.97 -4.01
N LEU A 107 8.12 -1.62 -4.94
CA LEU A 107 8.22 -0.40 -5.74
C LEU A 107 8.23 0.85 -4.84
N LEU A 108 7.33 0.93 -3.87
CA LEU A 108 7.32 2.04 -2.91
C LEU A 108 8.64 2.12 -2.14
N ARG A 109 9.20 0.99 -1.68
CA ARG A 109 10.51 0.95 -1.01
C ARG A 109 11.64 1.44 -1.91
N MET A 110 11.66 1.04 -3.19
CA MET A 110 12.65 1.52 -4.17
C MET A 110 12.60 3.04 -4.35
N LEU A 111 11.40 3.60 -4.30
CA LEU A 111 11.14 5.05 -4.35
C LEU A 111 11.16 5.72 -2.98
N LYS A 112 11.57 5.01 -1.93
CA LYS A 112 11.63 5.51 -0.54
C LYS A 112 10.30 6.10 -0.04
N TYR A 113 9.18 5.57 -0.53
CA TYR A 113 7.83 6.06 -0.29
C TYR A 113 7.62 7.54 -0.71
N ASP A 114 8.44 8.06 -1.62
CA ASP A 114 8.25 9.38 -2.20
C ASP A 114 7.13 9.33 -3.26
N ARG A 115 5.95 9.83 -2.86
CA ARG A 115 4.77 9.91 -3.73
C ARG A 115 5.00 10.79 -4.95
N GLN A 116 5.74 11.89 -4.77
CA GLN A 116 5.98 12.85 -5.84
C GLN A 116 6.92 12.24 -6.89
N ALA A 117 7.97 11.56 -6.46
CA ALA A 117 8.87 10.84 -7.37
C ALA A 117 8.12 9.76 -8.18
N LEU A 118 7.21 9.01 -7.54
CA LEU A 118 6.35 8.04 -8.25
C LEU A 118 5.45 8.73 -9.28
N ALA A 119 4.80 9.83 -8.91
CA ALA A 119 3.92 10.58 -9.79
C ALA A 119 4.66 11.15 -11.01
N VAL A 120 5.86 11.71 -10.80
CA VAL A 120 6.71 12.23 -11.89
C VAL A 120 7.10 11.14 -12.87
N ARG A 121 7.57 9.98 -12.39
CA ARG A 121 7.93 8.85 -13.27
C ARG A 121 6.74 8.31 -14.05
N ARG A 122 5.57 8.22 -13.41
CA ARG A 122 4.33 7.82 -14.08
C ARG A 122 3.92 8.81 -15.18
N HIS A 123 4.01 10.10 -14.91
CA HIS A 123 3.67 11.13 -15.88
C HIS A 123 4.60 11.11 -17.10
N GLN A 124 5.91 10.91 -16.88
CA GLN A 124 6.90 10.80 -17.97
C GLN A 124 6.61 9.66 -18.95
N CYS A 125 5.94 8.60 -18.49
CA CYS A 125 5.67 7.39 -19.27
C CYS A 125 4.19 7.25 -19.66
N GLU A 126 3.39 8.30 -19.53
CA GLU A 126 1.95 8.23 -19.80
C GLU A 126 1.63 7.97 -21.28
N GLN A 127 2.46 8.49 -22.17
CA GLN A 127 2.32 8.39 -23.63
C GLN A 127 3.50 7.68 -24.31
N VAL A 128 4.52 7.29 -23.54
CA VAL A 128 5.72 6.62 -24.03
C VAL A 128 5.85 5.29 -23.31
N ASP A 129 6.20 4.23 -24.04
CA ASP A 129 6.36 2.87 -23.50
C ASP A 129 7.73 2.69 -22.83
N GLU A 130 8.01 3.54 -21.84
CA GLU A 130 9.21 3.50 -21.00
C GLU A 130 8.85 3.23 -19.53
N ASP A 131 9.85 2.82 -18.75
CA ASP A 131 9.74 2.58 -17.30
C ASP A 131 8.50 1.77 -16.87
N PRO A 132 8.34 0.52 -17.36
CA PRO A 132 7.18 -0.33 -17.03
C PRO A 132 7.04 -0.60 -15.53
N LEU A 133 8.09 -0.36 -14.75
CA LEU A 133 8.09 -0.55 -13.30
C LEU A 133 7.06 0.33 -12.58
N VAL A 134 6.78 1.55 -13.07
CA VAL A 134 5.86 2.49 -12.42
C VAL A 134 4.46 2.48 -13.01
N TRP A 135 4.22 1.69 -14.05
CA TRP A 135 2.94 1.65 -14.73
C TRP A 135 1.82 1.25 -13.78
N THR A 136 0.71 1.98 -13.86
CA THR A 136 -0.54 1.58 -13.23
C THR A 136 -1.20 0.49 -14.07
N ASN A 137 -2.13 -0.25 -13.48
CA ASN A 137 -2.98 -1.19 -14.20
C ASN A 137 -3.68 -0.52 -15.38
N GLN A 138 -4.17 0.72 -15.22
CA GLN A 138 -4.77 1.50 -16.31
C GLN A 138 -3.78 1.78 -17.45
N ARG A 139 -2.52 2.15 -17.13
CA ARG A 139 -1.48 2.37 -18.14
C ARG A 139 -1.12 1.07 -18.87
N PHE A 140 -1.06 -0.05 -18.15
CA PHE A 140 -0.81 -1.36 -18.72
C PHE A 140 -1.95 -1.82 -19.65
N ILE A 141 -3.21 -1.61 -19.25
CA ILE A 141 -4.39 -1.86 -20.10
C ILE A 141 -4.32 -1.00 -21.37
N ARG A 142 -3.96 0.29 -21.26
CA ARG A 142 -3.79 1.17 -22.44
C ARG A 142 -2.70 0.64 -23.37
N TRP A 143 -1.55 0.23 -22.82
CA TRP A 143 -0.48 -0.38 -23.60
C TRP A 143 -0.97 -1.64 -24.34
N ALA A 144 -1.68 -2.54 -23.66
CA ALA A 144 -2.22 -3.75 -24.28
C ALA A 144 -3.14 -3.43 -25.48
N ARG A 145 -3.97 -2.38 -25.38
CA ARG A 145 -4.79 -1.91 -26.52
C ARG A 145 -3.95 -1.36 -27.67
N ASN A 146 -2.85 -0.67 -27.38
CA ASN A 146 -1.97 -0.07 -28.40
C ASN A 146 -1.15 -1.11 -29.18
N ILE A 147 -0.99 -2.32 -28.64
CA ILE A 147 -0.30 -3.44 -29.31
C ILE A 147 -1.29 -4.47 -29.88
N ASP A 148 -2.50 -4.03 -30.24
CA ASP A 148 -3.57 -4.84 -30.83
C ASP A 148 -4.13 -5.99 -29.96
N LEU A 149 -3.90 -5.96 -28.65
CA LEU A 149 -4.50 -6.92 -27.69
C LEU A 149 -5.75 -6.36 -27.00
N GLY A 150 -6.49 -5.49 -27.69
CA GLY A 150 -7.63 -4.78 -27.12
C GLY A 150 -8.76 -5.68 -26.62
N GLU A 151 -9.00 -6.81 -27.29
CA GLU A 151 -10.02 -7.79 -26.89
C GLU A 151 -9.72 -8.49 -25.55
N TYR A 152 -8.45 -8.56 -25.13
CA TYR A 152 -8.04 -9.14 -23.85
C TYR A 152 -7.87 -8.09 -22.76
N ALA A 153 -7.74 -6.81 -23.11
CA ALA A 153 -7.35 -5.74 -22.20
C ALA A 153 -8.37 -5.53 -21.06
N ASP A 154 -9.66 -5.78 -21.31
CA ASP A 154 -10.70 -5.64 -20.29
C ASP A 154 -10.68 -6.77 -19.24
N ASN A 155 -10.04 -7.91 -19.54
CA ASN A 155 -9.86 -9.01 -18.58
C ASN A 155 -8.84 -8.70 -17.47
N LEU A 156 -8.15 -7.57 -17.58
CA LEU A 156 -7.12 -7.11 -16.65
C LEU A 156 -7.66 -6.13 -15.59
N LYS A 157 -8.95 -5.81 -15.63
CA LYS A 157 -9.64 -4.92 -14.67
C LYS A 157 -9.89 -5.59 -13.33
#